data_AF-X0ZV77-F1
#
_entry.id   AF-X0ZV77-F1
#
_cell.length_a   1.000
_cell.length_b   1.000
_cell.length_c   1.000
_cell.angle_alpha   90.00
_cell.angle_beta   90.00
_cell.angle_gamma   90.00
#
_symmetry.space_group_name_H-M   'P 1'
#
loop_
_entity.id
_entity.type
_entity.pdbx_description
1 polymer ?
#
loop_
_entity_poly.entity_id
_entity_poly.type
_entity_poly.pdbx_seq_one_letter_code
_entity_poly.pdbx_strand_id
1 'polypeptide(L)'
;EIYSYTDPNDTSTWTLETVIMPDGYTIDYDAKGRMVKETVPGSYTVDYEYYDLTPIVQRKIYTDLSTGEVITYEYDPLSRLKKEIHEDTIITLRYYRQTTNVRRVIGVSASDPTSELFRIEYRRDGTLSEKIEPGKVTTYDILGRIKYWRIEGVSETFVSYQGETDKLAKKIFVDLVTGNSVIYIF
;
A
#
# COMPACT_ATOMS: atom_id res chain seq x y z
N GLU A 1 -7.52 -29.83 -2.15
CA GLU A 1 -7.55 -28.78 -3.19
C GLU A 1 -8.26 -29.36 -4.39
N ILE A 2 -9.28 -28.66 -4.92
CA ILE A 2 -9.95 -29.07 -6.14
C ILE A 2 -9.37 -28.18 -7.23
N TYR A 3 -8.58 -28.78 -8.12
CA TYR A 3 -8.07 -28.11 -9.31
C TYR A 3 -9.09 -28.35 -10.44
N SER A 4 -9.74 -27.29 -10.94
CA SER A 4 -10.51 -27.40 -12.17
C SER A 4 -9.61 -27.04 -13.35
N TYR A 5 -9.41 -28.01 -14.22
CA TYR A 5 -8.73 -27.84 -15.51
C TYR A 5 -9.79 -27.94 -16.60
N THR A 6 -9.85 -26.95 -17.49
CA THR A 6 -10.71 -27.02 -18.67
C THR A 6 -9.82 -27.00 -19.90
N ASP A 7 -9.86 -28.08 -20.69
CA ASP A 7 -9.23 -28.17 -22.01
C ASP A 7 -10.31 -27.95 -23.06
N PRO A 8 -10.34 -26.82 -23.79
CA PRO A 8 -11.34 -26.62 -24.82
C PRO A 8 -11.07 -27.44 -26.10
N ASN A 9 -9.87 -28.05 -26.31
CA ASN A 9 -9.47 -28.61 -27.61
C ASN A 9 -8.29 -29.65 -27.65
N ASP A 10 -8.10 -30.51 -26.66
CA ASP A 10 -7.26 -31.74 -26.72
C ASP A 10 -5.72 -31.60 -26.52
N THR A 11 -5.18 -32.65 -25.86
CA THR A 11 -3.80 -33.10 -25.62
C THR A 11 -2.64 -32.09 -25.47
N SER A 12 -2.15 -31.98 -24.22
CA SER A 12 -0.76 -31.69 -23.80
C SER A 12 -0.30 -30.26 -23.44
N THR A 13 -1.15 -29.41 -22.88
CA THR A 13 -0.71 -28.39 -21.88
C THR A 13 -1.83 -28.09 -20.89
N TRP A 14 -1.65 -28.46 -19.63
CA TRP A 14 -2.59 -28.10 -18.56
C TRP A 14 -2.45 -26.60 -18.25
N THR A 15 -3.39 -25.77 -18.72
CA THR A 15 -3.53 -24.39 -18.25
C THR A 15 -4.44 -24.37 -17.04
N LEU A 16 -3.93 -23.85 -15.93
CA LEU A 16 -4.72 -23.62 -14.74
C LEU A 16 -5.68 -22.46 -15.06
N GLU A 17 -6.99 -22.68 -14.94
CA GLU A 17 -8.00 -21.64 -15.20
C GLU A 17 -8.50 -21.07 -13.87
N THR A 18 -8.92 -21.94 -12.95
CA THR A 18 -9.35 -21.58 -11.60
C THR A 18 -8.83 -22.59 -10.57
N VAL A 19 -8.32 -22.10 -9.45
CA VAL A 19 -8.03 -22.87 -8.24
C VAL A 19 -9.08 -22.56 -7.19
N ILE A 20 -9.66 -23.60 -6.59
CA ILE A 20 -10.62 -23.46 -5.49
C ILE A 20 -10.06 -24.17 -4.26
N MET A 21 -9.85 -23.40 -3.20
CA MET A 21 -9.45 -23.90 -1.89
C MET A 21 -10.67 -24.39 -1.09
N PRO A 22 -10.48 -25.27 -0.08
CA PRO A 22 -11.60 -25.83 0.69
C PRO A 22 -12.47 -24.81 1.44
N ASP A 23 -11.90 -23.65 1.76
CA ASP A 23 -12.58 -22.52 2.41
C ASP A 23 -13.35 -21.63 1.43
N GLY A 24 -13.38 -22.00 0.15
CA GLY A 24 -14.03 -21.26 -0.93
C GLY A 24 -13.18 -20.14 -1.52
N TYR A 25 -11.94 -19.94 -1.05
CA TYR A 25 -11.01 -19.01 -1.68
C TYR A 25 -10.71 -19.44 -3.11
N THR A 26 -10.84 -18.51 -4.06
CA THR A 26 -10.61 -18.79 -5.48
C THR A 26 -9.53 -17.90 -6.09
N ILE A 27 -8.75 -18.48 -7.00
CA ILE A 27 -7.80 -17.77 -7.85
C ILE A 27 -8.06 -18.14 -9.30
N ASP A 28 -8.28 -17.14 -10.16
CA ASP A 28 -8.41 -17.33 -11.61
C ASP A 28 -7.12 -16.89 -12.32
N TYR A 29 -6.80 -17.56 -13.42
CA TYR A 29 -5.57 -17.36 -14.20
C TYR A 29 -5.87 -17.14 -15.69
N ASP A 30 -5.02 -16.37 -16.37
CA ASP A 30 -5.06 -16.26 -17.83
C ASP A 30 -4.34 -17.44 -18.53
N ALA A 31 -4.44 -17.49 -19.86
CA ALA A 31 -3.78 -18.51 -20.69
C ALA A 31 -2.24 -18.52 -20.59
N LYS A 32 -1.62 -17.50 -19.98
CA LYS A 32 -0.17 -17.43 -19.70
C LYS A 32 0.16 -17.87 -18.27
N GLY A 33 -0.83 -18.31 -17.49
CA GLY A 33 -0.67 -18.73 -16.10
C GLY A 33 -0.49 -17.56 -15.12
N ARG A 34 -0.93 -16.34 -15.48
CA ARG A 34 -0.89 -15.18 -14.58
C ARG A 34 -2.22 -15.05 -13.85
N MET A 35 -2.18 -14.79 -12.54
CA MET A 35 -3.37 -14.59 -11.72
C MET A 35 -4.14 -13.34 -12.18
N VAL A 36 -5.36 -13.50 -12.66
CA VAL A 36 -6.21 -12.38 -13.08
C VAL A 36 -7.28 -12.03 -12.07
N LYS A 37 -7.60 -12.95 -11.14
CA LYS A 37 -8.56 -12.67 -10.08
C LYS A 37 -8.27 -13.49 -8.83
N GLU A 38 -8.53 -12.88 -7.69
CA GLU A 38 -8.55 -13.52 -6.37
C GLU A 38 -9.88 -13.19 -5.68
N THR A 39 -10.49 -14.18 -5.03
CA THR A 39 -11.73 -13.99 -4.25
C THR A 39 -11.58 -14.64 -2.89
N VAL A 40 -11.69 -13.84 -1.84
CA VAL A 40 -11.86 -14.31 -0.46
C VAL A 40 -13.36 -14.21 -0.13
N PRO A 41 -14.09 -15.34 0.00
CA PRO A 41 -15.53 -15.34 0.22
C PRO A 41 -15.95 -14.48 1.41
N GLY A 42 -16.93 -13.60 1.17
CA GLY A 42 -17.46 -12.70 2.20
C GLY A 42 -16.50 -11.60 2.67
N SER A 43 -15.31 -11.49 2.07
CA SER A 43 -14.32 -10.47 2.43
C SER A 43 -14.02 -9.53 1.27
N TYR A 44 -13.34 -9.98 0.21
CA TYR A 44 -12.97 -9.11 -0.90
C TYR A 44 -12.74 -9.88 -2.20
N THR A 45 -12.70 -9.15 -3.31
CA THR A 45 -12.10 -9.60 -4.57
C THR A 45 -10.98 -8.68 -5.01
N VAL A 46 -10.04 -9.24 -5.78
CA VAL A 46 -9.00 -8.48 -6.47
C VAL A 46 -8.92 -8.92 -7.91
N ASP A 47 -9.10 -7.99 -8.85
CA ASP A 47 -8.88 -8.22 -10.27
C ASP A 47 -7.54 -7.60 -10.71
N TYR A 48 -6.81 -8.30 -11.58
CA TYR A 48 -5.49 -7.92 -12.05
C TYR A 48 -5.45 -7.83 -13.57
N GLU A 49 -4.86 -6.75 -14.07
CA GLU A 49 -4.52 -6.58 -15.48
C GLU A 49 -3.04 -6.32 -15.62
N TYR A 50 -2.45 -6.90 -16.66
CA TYR A 50 -1.02 -6.89 -16.89
C TYR A 50 -0.70 -6.21 -18.21
N TYR A 51 0.48 -5.60 -18.30
CA TYR A 51 1.04 -5.21 -19.59
C TYR A 51 1.24 -6.47 -20.47
N ASP A 52 0.73 -6.44 -21.70
CA ASP A 52 0.54 -7.61 -22.59
C ASP A 52 1.68 -8.64 -22.62
N LEU A 53 2.93 -8.19 -22.70
CA LEU A 53 4.12 -9.04 -22.88
C LEU A 53 4.97 -9.19 -21.61
N THR A 54 4.44 -8.82 -20.45
CA THR A 54 5.19 -8.84 -19.19
C THR A 54 4.36 -9.41 -18.03
N PRO A 55 5.00 -9.85 -16.94
CA PRO A 55 4.30 -10.15 -15.69
C PRO A 55 4.00 -8.89 -14.86
N ILE A 56 4.20 -7.69 -15.39
CA ILE A 56 4.02 -6.43 -14.67
C ILE A 56 2.54 -6.07 -14.64
N VAL A 57 2.00 -5.94 -13.43
CA VAL A 57 0.63 -5.46 -13.20
C VAL A 57 0.53 -4.01 -13.69
N GLN A 58 -0.42 -3.76 -14.56
CA GLN A 58 -0.81 -2.45 -15.05
C GLN A 58 -1.93 -1.86 -14.18
N ARG A 59 -2.91 -2.68 -13.81
CA ARG A 59 -4.07 -2.26 -13.03
C ARG A 59 -4.45 -3.35 -12.02
N LYS A 60 -4.79 -2.94 -10.81
CA LYS A 60 -5.34 -3.78 -9.75
C LYS A 60 -6.63 -3.15 -9.26
N ILE A 61 -7.73 -3.89 -9.24
CA ILE A 61 -9.03 -3.43 -8.74
C ILE A 61 -9.33 -4.24 -7.48
N TYR A 62 -9.36 -3.57 -6.33
CA TYR A 62 -9.78 -4.17 -5.06
C TYR A 62 -11.25 -3.83 -4.81
N THR A 63 -12.05 -4.84 -4.48
CA THR A 63 -13.46 -4.67 -4.10
C THR A 63 -13.68 -5.29 -2.73
N ASP A 64 -14.06 -4.49 -1.75
CA ASP A 64 -14.51 -5.00 -0.45
C ASP A 64 -15.95 -5.51 -0.59
N LEU A 65 -16.18 -6.80 -0.34
CA LEU A 65 -17.50 -7.41 -0.52
C LEU A 65 -18.47 -7.10 0.62
N SER A 66 -17.97 -6.62 1.76
CA SER A 66 -18.80 -6.28 2.93
C SER A 66 -19.38 -4.87 2.82
N THR A 67 -18.62 -3.94 2.22
CA THR A 67 -18.99 -2.52 2.08
C THR A 67 -19.36 -2.15 0.64
N GLY A 68 -18.89 -2.90 -0.35
CA GLY A 68 -18.99 -2.55 -1.76
C GLY A 68 -17.94 -1.52 -2.23
N GLU A 69 -17.00 -1.12 -1.36
CA GLU A 69 -15.95 -0.16 -1.71
C GLU A 69 -15.05 -0.73 -2.81
N VAL A 70 -14.81 0.08 -3.85
CA VAL A 70 -13.90 -0.26 -4.95
C VAL A 70 -12.73 0.72 -4.99
N ILE A 71 -11.51 0.19 -4.97
CA ILE A 71 -10.29 0.98 -5.13
C ILE A 71 -9.50 0.43 -6.32
N THR A 72 -9.22 1.29 -7.30
CA THR A 72 -8.40 0.94 -8.46
C THR A 72 -7.01 1.54 -8.33
N TYR A 73 -5.99 0.69 -8.48
CA TYR A 73 -4.59 1.07 -8.51
C TYR A 73 -4.05 0.92 -9.93
N GLU A 74 -3.50 1.98 -10.50
CA GLU A 74 -2.80 1.95 -11.79
C GLU A 74 -1.30 2.05 -11.57
N TYR A 75 -0.52 1.22 -12.24
CA TYR A 75 0.94 1.20 -12.15
C TYR A 75 1.58 1.63 -13.47
N ASP A 76 2.83 2.07 -13.41
CA ASP A 76 3.66 2.25 -14.59
C ASP A 76 4.47 0.99 -14.95
N PRO A 77 5.11 0.93 -16.13
CA PRO A 77 5.92 -0.22 -16.54
C PRO A 77 7.17 -0.49 -15.68
N LEU A 78 7.46 0.34 -14.68
CA LEU A 78 8.51 0.12 -13.69
C LEU A 78 7.93 -0.38 -12.35
N SER A 79 6.68 -0.84 -12.35
CA SER A 79 5.93 -1.33 -11.20
C SER A 79 5.73 -0.27 -10.10
N ARG A 80 5.68 1.02 -10.47
CA ARG A 80 5.42 2.11 -9.52
C ARG A 80 3.95 2.50 -9.58
N LEU A 81 3.33 2.71 -8.42
CA LEU A 81 1.94 3.18 -8.33
C LEU A 81 1.80 4.56 -8.96
N LYS A 82 1.05 4.68 -10.04
CA LYS A 82 0.85 5.92 -10.80
C LYS A 82 -0.43 6.64 -10.34
N LYS A 83 -1.49 5.88 -10.08
CA LYS A 83 -2.77 6.41 -9.57
C LYS A 83 -3.42 5.47 -8.58
N GLU A 84 -4.17 6.06 -7.67
CA GLU A 84 -5.11 5.39 -6.79
C GLU A 84 -6.47 6.07 -6.98
N ILE A 85 -7.50 5.30 -7.27
CA ILE A 85 -8.82 5.78 -7.66
C ILE A 85 -9.81 5.19 -6.66
N HIS A 86 -10.36 6.06 -5.83
CA HIS A 86 -11.51 5.79 -4.97
C HIS A 86 -12.77 6.33 -5.65
N GLU A 87 -13.94 6.05 -5.08
CA GLU A 87 -15.24 6.51 -5.60
C GLU A 87 -15.28 8.02 -5.86
N ASP A 88 -14.83 8.82 -4.89
CA ASP A 88 -14.91 10.28 -4.94
C ASP A 88 -13.57 10.98 -5.23
N THR A 89 -12.46 10.25 -5.23
CA THR A 89 -11.12 10.86 -5.28
C THR A 89 -10.18 10.06 -6.17
N ILE A 90 -9.51 10.75 -7.08
CA ILE A 90 -8.39 10.21 -7.85
C ILE A 90 -7.11 10.86 -7.35
N ILE A 91 -6.21 10.04 -6.83
CA ILE A 91 -4.88 10.43 -6.40
C ILE A 91 -3.90 10.11 -7.53
N THR A 92 -3.13 11.10 -7.96
CA THR A 92 -2.00 10.90 -8.87
C THR A 92 -0.69 11.00 -8.10
N LEU A 93 0.22 10.04 -8.29
CA LEU A 93 1.49 10.00 -7.58
C LEU A 93 2.62 10.61 -8.42
N ARG A 94 3.40 11.49 -7.80
CA ARG A 94 4.59 12.11 -8.39
C ARG A 94 5.85 11.63 -7.67
N TYR A 95 6.81 11.13 -8.43
CA TYR A 95 8.06 10.58 -7.93
C TYR A 95 9.23 11.52 -8.22
N TYR A 96 9.98 11.89 -7.18
CA TYR A 96 11.17 12.74 -7.31
C TYR A 96 12.42 11.95 -6.89
N ARG A 97 13.41 11.90 -7.79
CA ARG A 97 14.73 11.29 -7.55
C ARG A 97 15.77 12.40 -7.41
N GLN A 98 16.73 12.22 -6.49
CA GLN A 98 17.95 13.04 -6.45
C GLN A 98 19.12 12.37 -7.17
N THR A 99 19.15 11.03 -7.21
CA THR A 99 20.16 10.22 -7.90
C THR A 99 19.50 8.96 -8.47
N THR A 100 19.86 7.76 -8.01
CA THR A 100 19.32 6.48 -8.46
C THR A 100 17.99 6.12 -7.79
N ASN A 101 17.83 6.50 -6.51
CA ASN A 101 16.68 6.13 -5.70
C ASN A 101 15.63 7.25 -5.64
N VAL A 102 14.36 6.85 -5.50
CA VAL A 102 13.27 7.77 -5.18
C VAL A 102 13.53 8.33 -3.79
N ARG A 103 13.55 9.66 -3.69
CA ARG A 103 13.71 10.36 -2.42
C ARG A 103 12.38 10.86 -1.88
N ARG A 104 11.43 11.15 -2.77
CA ARG A 104 10.13 11.70 -2.40
C ARG A 104 9.04 11.19 -3.31
N VAL A 105 7.88 10.89 -2.72
CA VAL A 105 6.61 10.62 -3.40
C VAL A 105 5.57 11.58 -2.88
N ILE A 106 4.85 12.25 -3.79
CA ILE A 106 3.76 13.16 -3.45
C ILE A 106 2.47 12.63 -4.08
N GLY A 107 1.44 12.43 -3.28
CA GLY A 107 0.08 12.19 -3.76
C GLY A 107 -0.65 13.52 -3.94
N VAL A 108 -1.23 13.75 -5.12
CA VAL A 108 -2.02 14.95 -5.41
C VAL A 108 -3.40 14.57 -5.93
N SER A 109 -4.41 15.41 -5.71
CA SER A 109 -5.70 15.22 -6.37
C SER A 109 -5.55 15.38 -7.89
N ALA A 110 -6.22 14.52 -8.67
CA ALA A 110 -6.30 14.70 -10.11
C ALA A 110 -7.13 15.93 -10.51
N SER A 111 -8.11 16.33 -9.69
CA SER A 111 -8.94 17.52 -9.93
C SER A 111 -8.26 18.82 -9.49
N ASP A 112 -7.35 18.73 -8.52
CA ASP A 112 -6.47 19.82 -8.10
C ASP A 112 -5.02 19.32 -7.96
N PRO A 113 -4.22 19.39 -9.03
CA PRO A 113 -2.84 18.92 -9.03
C PRO A 113 -1.88 19.75 -8.19
N THR A 114 -2.36 20.82 -7.54
CA THR A 114 -1.60 21.62 -6.56
C THR A 114 -1.87 21.19 -5.13
N SER A 115 -2.95 20.45 -4.88
CA SER A 115 -3.25 19.86 -3.57
C SER A 115 -2.28 18.72 -3.25
N GLU A 116 -1.52 18.85 -2.17
CA GLU A 116 -0.71 17.76 -1.62
C GLU A 116 -1.60 16.99 -0.63
N LEU A 117 -2.08 15.82 -1.05
CA LEU A 117 -2.87 14.93 -0.19
C LEU A 117 -1.99 14.20 0.80
N PHE A 118 -0.78 13.83 0.39
CA PHE A 118 0.25 13.32 1.28
C PHE A 118 1.64 13.45 0.63
N ARG A 119 2.67 13.32 1.46
CA ARG A 119 4.06 13.20 1.03
C ARG A 119 4.79 12.13 1.82
N ILE A 120 5.61 11.37 1.10
CA ILE A 120 6.46 10.32 1.65
C ILE A 120 7.91 10.67 1.29
N GLU A 121 8.78 10.70 2.28
CA GLU A 121 10.21 10.94 2.12
C GLU A 121 10.99 9.70 2.48
N TYR A 122 12.03 9.43 1.68
CA TYR A 122 12.94 8.31 1.85
C TYR A 122 14.35 8.81 2.14
N ARG A 123 15.08 8.03 2.94
CA ARG A 123 16.52 8.18 3.11
C ARG A 123 17.25 7.71 1.86
N ARG A 124 18.57 7.98 1.83
CA ARG A 124 19.45 7.60 0.72
C ARG A 124 19.51 6.08 0.50
N ASP A 125 19.39 5.30 1.57
CA ASP A 125 19.36 3.83 1.55
C ASP A 125 17.99 3.25 1.09
N GLY A 126 17.00 4.11 0.83
CA GLY A 126 15.65 3.71 0.43
C GLY A 126 14.69 3.44 1.58
N THR A 127 15.12 3.58 2.85
CA THR A 127 14.23 3.44 4.00
C THR A 127 13.30 4.64 4.14
N LEU A 128 12.07 4.41 4.62
CA LEU A 128 11.10 5.46 4.91
C LEU A 128 11.62 6.36 6.05
N SER A 129 11.69 7.67 5.81
CA SER A 129 12.07 8.63 6.86
C SER A 129 10.89 9.39 7.44
N GLU A 130 9.95 9.78 6.59
CA GLU A 130 8.85 10.66 6.98
C GLU A 130 7.63 10.41 6.09
N LYS A 131 6.45 10.50 6.71
CA LYS A 131 5.14 10.54 6.06
C LYS A 131 4.40 11.77 6.57
N ILE A 132 3.90 12.56 5.64
CA ILE A 132 3.10 13.76 5.91
C ILE A 132 1.74 13.54 5.28
N GLU A 133 0.71 13.69 6.09
CA GLU A 133 -0.71 13.57 5.76
C GLU A 133 -1.40 14.84 6.27
N PRO A 134 -2.64 15.14 5.86
CA PRO A 134 -3.33 16.33 6.32
C PRO A 134 -3.46 16.32 7.83
N GLY A 135 -2.88 17.34 8.49
CA GLY A 135 -2.87 17.46 9.95
C GLY A 135 -2.01 16.43 10.70
N LYS A 136 -1.20 15.61 10.00
CA LYS A 136 -0.36 14.60 10.66
C LYS A 136 1.02 14.44 10.02
N VAL A 137 2.05 14.45 10.86
CA VAL A 137 3.42 14.11 10.45
C VAL A 137 3.86 12.89 11.24
N THR A 138 4.48 11.92 10.58
CA THR A 138 5.08 10.73 11.20
C THR A 138 6.50 10.56 10.69
N THR A 139 7.45 10.33 11.59
CA THR A 139 8.85 10.06 11.24
C THR A 139 9.27 8.70 11.77
N TYR A 140 10.24 8.13 11.09
CA TYR A 140 10.69 6.77 11.34
C TYR A 140 12.18 6.79 11.70
N ASP A 141 12.68 5.76 12.35
CA ASP A 141 14.11 5.53 12.49
C ASP A 141 14.68 4.74 11.29
N ILE A 142 15.96 4.37 11.34
CA ILE A 142 16.63 3.66 10.24
C ILE A 142 16.15 2.20 10.06
N LEU A 143 15.51 1.64 11.09
CA LEU A 143 14.91 0.30 11.03
C LEU A 143 13.44 0.37 10.55
N GLY A 144 12.94 1.55 10.20
CA GLY A 144 11.57 1.76 9.74
C GLY A 144 10.53 1.82 10.87
N ARG A 145 10.96 1.93 12.13
CA ARG A 145 10.06 2.00 13.28
C ARG A 145 9.65 3.44 13.54
N ILE A 146 8.46 3.68 14.06
CA ILE A 146 7.97 5.03 14.34
C ILE A 146 8.80 5.65 15.47
N LYS A 147 9.46 6.77 15.19
CA LYS A 147 10.25 7.53 16.18
C LYS A 147 9.50 8.74 16.71
N TYR A 148 8.65 9.35 15.88
CA TYR A 148 7.87 10.51 16.28
C TYR A 148 6.63 10.65 15.41
N TRP A 149 5.55 11.17 15.98
CA TRP A 149 4.45 11.73 15.20
C TRP A 149 3.86 12.96 15.86
N ARG A 150 3.22 13.78 15.04
CA ARG A 150 2.48 14.98 15.44
C ARG A 150 1.11 14.97 14.81
N ILE A 151 0.11 15.35 15.60
CA ILE A 151 -1.20 15.74 15.12
C ILE A 151 -1.29 17.26 15.29
N GLU A 152 -1.47 17.97 14.18
CA GLU A 152 -1.45 19.42 14.12
C GLU A 152 -2.46 20.03 15.10
N GLY A 153 -1.98 20.97 15.93
CA GLY A 153 -2.80 21.63 16.95
C GLY A 153 -3.23 20.75 18.13
N VAL A 154 -2.92 19.45 18.14
CA VAL A 154 -3.41 18.50 19.13
C VAL A 154 -2.30 17.95 20.01
N SER A 155 -1.33 17.25 19.41
CA SER A 155 -0.31 16.54 20.20
C SER A 155 0.96 16.23 19.42
N GLU A 156 2.01 15.94 20.17
CA GLU A 156 3.23 15.31 19.67
C GLU A 156 3.57 14.08 20.49
N THR A 157 4.13 13.05 19.86
CA THR A 157 4.60 11.87 20.56
C THR A 157 5.97 11.46 20.05
N PHE A 158 6.86 11.12 20.98
CA PHE A 158 8.20 10.62 20.74
C PHE A 158 8.30 9.20 21.24
N VAL A 159 8.95 8.35 20.46
CA VAL A 159 9.13 6.92 20.76
C VAL A 159 10.60 6.54 20.59
N SER A 160 11.10 5.74 21.52
CA SER A 160 12.41 5.12 21.43
C SER A 160 12.32 3.66 21.83
N TYR A 161 13.28 2.88 21.34
CA TYR A 161 13.29 1.42 21.43
C TYR A 161 14.54 0.93 22.15
N GLN A 162 14.47 -0.28 22.68
CA GLN A 162 15.59 -0.98 23.29
C GLN A 162 16.51 -1.52 22.20
N GLY A 163 17.51 -0.72 21.81
CA GLY A 163 18.47 -1.07 20.76
C GLY A 163 17.78 -1.32 19.41
N GLU A 164 18.12 -2.45 18.77
CA GLU A 164 17.55 -2.89 17.49
C GLU A 164 16.27 -3.71 17.65
N THR A 165 15.80 -3.95 18.88
CA THR A 165 14.54 -4.68 19.11
C THR A 165 13.32 -3.78 18.95
N ASP A 166 12.15 -4.35 18.63
CA ASP A 166 10.90 -3.58 18.61
C ASP A 166 10.32 -3.27 20.01
N LYS A 167 11.05 -3.61 21.07
CA LYS A 167 10.63 -3.31 22.44
C LYS A 167 10.77 -1.82 22.70
N LEU A 168 9.71 -1.21 23.20
CA LEU A 168 9.73 0.18 23.63
C LEU A 168 10.70 0.36 24.80
N ALA A 169 11.45 1.46 24.78
CA ALA A 169 12.26 1.91 25.91
C ALA A 169 11.60 3.13 26.59
N LYS A 170 11.11 4.07 25.77
CA LYS A 170 10.47 5.29 26.26
C LYS A 170 9.45 5.81 25.26
N LYS A 171 8.32 6.29 25.78
CA LYS A 171 7.31 7.05 25.02
C LYS A 171 7.01 8.36 25.73
N ILE A 172 7.02 9.46 25.01
CA ILE A 172 6.68 10.79 25.55
C ILE A 172 5.49 11.30 24.75
N PHE A 173 4.39 11.58 25.41
CA PHE A 173 3.23 12.26 24.83
C PHE A 173 3.22 13.71 25.33
N VAL A 174 3.00 14.66 24.42
CA VAL A 174 2.86 16.08 24.71
C VAL A 174 1.52 16.54 24.14
N ASP A 175 0.65 17.05 25.01
CA ASP A 175 -0.59 17.69 24.63
C ASP A 175 -0.29 19.17 24.28
N LEU A 176 -0.51 19.55 23.02
CA LEU A 176 -0.18 20.89 22.55
C LEU A 176 -1.21 21.94 22.96
N VAL A 177 -2.41 21.53 23.39
CA VAL A 177 -3.50 22.43 23.81
C VAL A 177 -3.26 22.89 25.24
N THR A 178 -2.85 21.97 26.11
CA THR A 178 -2.63 22.22 27.54
C THR A 178 -1.17 22.48 27.89
N GLY A 179 -0.23 22.07 27.02
CA GLY A 179 1.21 22.10 27.28
C GLY A 179 1.70 20.99 28.21
N ASN A 180 0.81 20.09 28.64
CA ASN A 180 1.16 18.98 29.53
C ASN A 180 1.90 17.87 28.78
N SER A 181 2.72 17.11 29.52
CA SER A 181 3.40 15.94 28.96
C SER A 181 3.33 14.74 29.90
N VAL A 182 3.24 13.55 29.31
CA VAL A 182 3.30 12.27 30.02
C VAL A 182 4.46 11.46 29.47
N ILE A 183 5.27 10.91 30.38
CA ILE A 183 6.44 10.09 30.05
C ILE A 183 6.19 8.66 30.54
N TYR A 184 6.33 7.70 29.63
CA TYR A 184 6.29 6.27 29.90
C TYR A 184 7.70 5.69 29.71
N ILE A 185 8.15 4.90 30.66
CA ILE A 185 9.42 4.16 30.63
C ILE A 185 9.08 2.67 30.78
N PHE A 186 9.70 1.82 29.95
CA PHE A 186 9.38 0.40 29.83
C PHE A 186 10.60 -0.48 30.10
#